data_AF-A0A2V5L9P4-F1
#
_entry.id   AF-A0A2V5L9P4-F1
#
_cell.length_a   1.000
_cell.length_b   1.000
_cell.length_c   1.000
_cell.angle_alpha   90.00
_cell.angle_beta   90.00
_cell.angle_gamma   90.00
#
_symmetry.space_group_name_H-M   'P 1'
#
loop_
_entity.id
_entity.type
_entity.pdbx_description
1 polymer ?
#
loop_
_entity_poly.entity_id
_entity_poly.type
_entity_poly.pdbx_seq_one_letter_code
_entity_poly.pdbx_strand_id
1 'polypeptide(L)' 'MSTSENTFPALPVREGENVFVWFARFNDAAAYERHIAALTQSPRWRDQISKELVRRLKREPEILKLSPTTRSLL' A
#
# COMPACT_ATOMS: atom_id res chain seq x y z
N MET A 1 -4.58 27.04 7.20
CA MET A 1 -5.07 25.75 6.66
C MET A 1 -6.54 25.64 7.01
N SER A 2 -7.44 25.69 6.03
CA SER A 2 -8.87 25.47 6.28
C SER A 2 -9.15 23.98 6.23
N THR A 3 -9.50 23.36 7.35
CA THR A 3 -9.96 21.97 7.40
C THR A 3 -11.38 21.91 6.84
N SER A 4 -11.57 21.29 5.67
CA SER A 4 -12.90 20.99 5.13
C SER A 4 -13.43 19.69 5.75
N GLU A 5 -14.70 19.63 6.13
CA GLU A 5 -15.32 18.39 6.60
C GLU A 5 -15.26 17.28 5.55
N ASN A 6 -15.15 16.03 6.03
CA ASN A 6 -15.27 14.84 5.20
C ASN A 6 -16.74 14.61 4.87
N THR A 7 -17.14 14.83 3.62
CA THR A 7 -18.52 14.66 3.14
C THR A 7 -18.79 13.29 2.49
N PHE A 8 -17.82 12.37 2.52
CA PHE A 8 -18.03 11.01 2.01
C PHE A 8 -18.89 10.22 3.02
N PRO A 9 -19.84 9.40 2.55
CA PRO A 9 -20.63 8.56 3.45
C PRO A 9 -19.71 7.65 4.26
N ALA A 10 -20.00 7.51 5.55
CA ALA A 10 -19.29 6.57 6.39
C ALA A 10 -19.43 5.16 5.79
N LEU A 11 -18.30 4.56 5.44
CA LEU A 11 -18.28 3.18 5.00
C LEU A 11 -18.50 2.27 6.22
N PRO A 12 -19.22 1.15 6.08
CA PRO A 12 -19.40 0.21 7.17
C PRO A 12 -18.03 -0.28 7.66
N VAL A 13 -17.82 -0.24 8.97
CA VAL A 13 -16.62 -0.80 9.59
C VAL A 13 -16.72 -2.31 9.53
N ARG A 14 -15.67 -2.95 9.03
CA ARG A 14 -15.58 -4.42 9.01
C ARG A 14 -15.03 -4.90 10.34
N GLU A 15 -15.90 -5.40 11.20
CA GLU A 15 -15.52 -5.97 12.49
C GLU A 15 -14.92 -7.38 12.31
N GLY A 16 -13.95 -7.74 13.16
CA GLY A 16 -13.31 -9.07 13.13
C GLY A 16 -12.24 -9.28 12.03
N GLU A 17 -11.98 -8.27 11.19
CA GLU A 17 -10.88 -8.30 10.22
C GLU A 17 -9.58 -7.73 10.81
N ASN A 18 -8.50 -8.51 10.76
CA ASN A 18 -7.15 -8.04 11.04
C ASN A 18 -6.50 -7.63 9.72
N VAL A 19 -6.24 -6.33 9.55
CA VAL A 19 -5.59 -5.78 8.37
C VAL A 19 -4.24 -5.20 8.72
N PHE A 20 -3.25 -5.43 7.86
CA PHE A 20 -1.96 -4.74 7.90
C PHE A 20 -1.87 -3.84 6.68
N VAL A 21 -1.74 -2.53 6.90
CA VAL A 21 -1.70 -1.51 5.85
C VAL A 21 -0.42 -0.68 6.01
N TRP A 22 0.25 -0.42 4.90
CA TRP A 22 1.44 0.43 4.86
C TRP A 22 1.43 1.26 3.58
N PHE A 23 2.17 2.36 3.60
CA PHE A 23 2.33 3.26 2.46
C PHE A 23 3.80 3.48 2.16
N ALA A 24 4.13 3.58 0.87
CA ALA A 24 5.40 4.14 0.40
C ALA A 24 5.13 5.22 -0.63
N ARG A 25 5.97 6.26 -0.59
CA ARG A 25 5.95 7.35 -1.56
C ARG A 25 7.09 7.16 -2.55
N PHE A 26 6.77 7.37 -3.82
CA PHE A 26 7.73 7.45 -4.91
C PHE A 26 7.60 8.82 -5.57
N ASN A 27 8.70 9.35 -6.09
CA ASN A 27 8.70 10.66 -6.76
C ASN A 27 7.80 10.65 -8.02
N ASP A 28 7.77 9.51 -8.72
CA ASP A 28 6.96 9.30 -9.91
C ASP A 28 6.69 7.80 -10.12
N ALA A 29 5.86 7.47 -11.11
CA ALA A 29 5.53 6.10 -11.47
C ALA A 29 6.75 5.29 -11.93
N ALA A 30 7.71 5.91 -12.63
CA ALA A 30 8.87 5.21 -13.14
C ALA A 30 9.83 4.80 -12.01
N ALA A 31 9.94 5.59 -10.95
CA ALA A 31 10.69 5.26 -9.74
C ALA A 31 10.07 4.06 -9.02
N TYR A 32 8.73 3.99 -8.96
CA TYR A 32 8.03 2.81 -8.46
C TYR A 32 8.33 1.57 -9.30
N GLU A 33 8.22 1.64 -10.63
CA GLU A 33 8.47 0.48 -11.50
C GLU A 33 9.92 -0.02 -11.38
N ARG A 34 10.91 0.89 -11.33
CA ARG A 34 12.31 0.52 -11.09
C ARG A 34 12.51 -0.16 -9.73
N HIS A 35 11.85 0.34 -8.69
CA HIS A 35 11.91 -0.26 -7.36
C HIS A 35 11.33 -1.68 -7.35
N ILE A 36 10.16 -1.89 -7.95
CA ILE A 36 9.55 -3.21 -8.05
C ILE A 36 10.41 -4.16 -8.89
N ALA A 37 11.00 -3.70 -9.99
CA ALA A 37 11.94 -4.50 -10.77
C ALA A 37 13.17 -4.93 -9.95
N ALA A 38 13.78 -4.02 -9.19
CA ALA A 38 14.90 -4.37 -8.32
C ALA A 38 14.49 -5.33 -7.19
N LEU A 39 13.31 -5.12 -6.61
CA LEU A 39 12.79 -5.96 -5.53
C LEU A 39 12.48 -7.39 -6.01
N THR A 40 11.92 -7.54 -7.21
CA THR A 40 11.68 -8.86 -7.82
C THR A 40 12.98 -9.57 -8.19
N GLN A 41 14.07 -8.85 -8.46
CA GLN A 41 15.38 -9.47 -8.71
C GLN A 41 16.09 -9.91 -7.41
N SER A 42 15.81 -9.27 -6.28
CA SER A 42 16.41 -9.58 -4.98
C SER A 42 16.12 -11.01 -4.50
N PRO A 43 17.15 -11.88 -4.34
CA PRO A 43 16.98 -13.24 -3.84
C PRO A 43 16.45 -13.26 -2.40
N ARG A 44 16.95 -12.38 -1.53
CA ARG A 44 16.45 -12.28 -0.14
C ARG A 44 14.96 -11.97 -0.10
N TRP A 45 14.48 -11.09 -0.99
CA TRP A 45 13.07 -10.81 -1.10
C TRP A 45 12.28 -12.02 -1.61
N ARG A 46 12.63 -12.54 -2.80
CA ARG A 46 11.91 -13.65 -3.46
C ARG A 46 11.90 -14.93 -2.65
N ASP A 47 13.02 -15.27 -2.03
CA ASP A 47 13.22 -16.60 -1.46
C ASP A 47 12.93 -16.69 0.03
N GLN A 48 12.89 -15.57 0.74
CA GLN A 48 12.71 -15.54 2.19
C GLN A 48 11.52 -14.65 2.58
N ILE A 49 11.62 -13.34 2.31
CA ILE A 49 10.67 -12.37 2.87
C ILE A 49 9.27 -12.54 2.28
N SER A 50 9.13 -12.60 0.95
CA SER A 50 7.83 -12.70 0.30
C SER A 50 7.09 -14.00 0.68
N LYS A 51 7.80 -15.12 0.72
CA LYS A 51 7.24 -16.42 1.11
C LYS A 51 6.74 -16.42 2.55
N GLU A 52 7.49 -15.78 3.45
CA GLU A 52 7.08 -15.68 4.85
C GLU A 52 5.88 -14.74 5.05
N LEU A 53 5.83 -13.62 4.32
CA LEU A 53 4.68 -12.73 4.34
C LEU A 53 3.43 -13.44 3.84
N VAL A 54 3.50 -14.13 2.70
CA VAL A 54 2.35 -14.87 2.13
C VAL A 54 1.80 -15.90 3.11
N ARG A 55 2.66 -16.61 3.85
CA ARG A 55 2.23 -17.59 4.89
C ARG A 55 1.46 -16.95 6.05
N ARG A 56 1.66 -15.67 6.32
CA ARG A 56 1.02 -14.95 7.43
C ARG A 56 -0.24 -14.19 7.01
N LEU A 57 -0.48 -14.05 5.72
CA LEU A 57 -1.66 -13.36 5.19
C LEU A 57 -2.82 -14.34 5.01
N LYS A 58 -4.03 -13.90 5.37
CA LYS A 58 -5.26 -14.68 5.18
C LYS A 58 -5.67 -14.84 3.70
N ARG A 59 -5.17 -13.95 2.83
CA ARG A 59 -5.42 -13.88 1.38
C ARG A 59 -4.30 -13.11 0.70
N GLU A 60 -4.29 -13.11 -0.64
CA GLU A 60 -3.35 -12.27 -1.40
C GLU A 60 -3.47 -10.79 -1.00
N PRO A 61 -2.34 -10.06 -0.91
CA PRO A 61 -2.35 -8.64 -0.57
C PRO A 61 -2.94 -7.81 -1.71
N GLU A 62 -3.72 -6.80 -1.36
CA GLU A 62 -4.17 -5.78 -2.30
C GLU A 62 -3.11 -4.69 -2.42
N ILE A 63 -2.72 -4.36 -3.65
CA ILE A 63 -1.72 -3.33 -3.94
C ILE A 63 -2.39 -2.20 -4.73
N LEU A 64 -2.46 -1.02 -4.13
CA LEU A 64 -3.08 0.17 -4.72
C LEU A 64 -2.03 1.22 -5.08
N LYS A 65 -2.14 1.79 -6.28
CA LYS A 65 -1.38 2.98 -6.70
C LYS A 65 -2.25 4.21 -6.47
N LEU A 66 -1.81 5.11 -5.59
CA LEU A 66 -2.57 6.28 -5.20
C LEU A 66 -1.90 7.55 -5.72
N SER A 67 -2.70 8.46 -6.28
CA SER A 67 -2.26 9.82 -6.61
C SER A 67 -2.81 10.79 -5.55
N PRO A 68 -1.97 11.68 -5.00
CA PRO A 68 -2.44 12.73 -4.11
C PRO A 68 -3.55 13.57 -4.75
N THR A 69 -4.61 13.88 -3.99
CA THR A 69 -5.61 14.88 -4.39
C THR A 69 -5.16 16.28 -3.94
N THR A 70 -5.82 17.34 -4.41
CA THR A 70 -5.49 18.74 -4.07
C THR A 70 -5.41 19.03 -2.57
N ARG A 71 -6.15 18.29 -1.73
CA ARG A 71 -6.16 18.45 -0.26
C ARG A 71 -5.13 17.55 0.46
N SER A 72 -4.38 16.74 -0.28
CA SER A 72 -3.31 15.90 0.27
C SER A 72 -2.15 16.75 0.76
N LEU A 73 -1.50 16.31 1.85
CA LEU A 73 -0.26 16.93 2.37
C LEU A 73 1.02 16.37 1.74
N LEU A 74 0.88 15.46 0.76
CA LEU A 74 1.96 14.73 0.06
C LEU A 74 2.37 15.38 -1.26
#